data_AF-A0A2N0QQF8-F1
#
_entry.id   AF-A0A2N0QQF8-F1
#
_cell.length_a   1.000
_cell.length_b   1.000
_cell.length_c   1.000
_cell.angle_alpha   90.00
_cell.angle_beta   90.00
_cell.angle_gamma   90.00
#
_symmetry.space_group_name_H-M   'P 1'
#
loop_
_entity.id
_entity.type
_entity.pdbx_description
1 polymer ?
#
loop_
_entity_poly.entity_id
_entity_poly.type
_entity_poly.pdbx_seq_one_letter_code
_entity_poly.pdbx_strand_id
1 'polypeptide(L)'
;MGALQKIGKFAGDTFALWVLLAAGLAMWIPENFTWLSAYITPLLGIVMFGMGMTLKLNDFKLVVKYPKGVILGVLAQFIIMPLLAFGLAVAFQLPPELAVGVILVGCCPVVSVIAIVLIVAAVVSGSRDRIIESGLFILAIVILHNGLGYLVGYGVGRLFNLNYEDKKAVSIEVGMQNSGLGASLATAHFEPITAVPSAIFSFWHNISGPILSTYWSAKASRMGSNKDQDDD
;
A
#
# COMPACT_ATOMS: atom_id res chain seq x y z
N MET A 1 -5.40 11.71 27.41
CA MET A 1 -4.35 10.99 26.67
C MET A 1 -3.00 11.28 27.30
N GLY A 2 -2.24 10.26 27.69
CA GLY A 2 -0.87 10.41 28.19
C GLY A 2 0.09 10.88 27.08
N ALA A 3 1.26 11.40 27.47
CA ALA A 3 2.26 11.95 26.53
C ALA A 3 2.66 10.95 25.43
N LEU A 4 2.88 9.68 25.79
CA LEU A 4 3.23 8.61 24.85
C LEU A 4 2.14 8.36 23.80
N GLN A 5 0.87 8.41 24.20
CA GLN A 5 -0.26 8.20 23.31
C GLN A 5 -0.45 9.36 22.33
N LYS A 6 -0.16 10.60 22.77
CA LYS A 6 -0.15 11.78 21.89
C LYS A 6 0.95 11.68 20.84
N ILE A 7 2.15 11.24 21.23
CA ILE A 7 3.28 11.02 20.30
C ILE A 7 2.91 9.95 19.27
N GLY A 8 2.39 8.80 19.70
CA GLY A 8 1.98 7.73 18.80
C GLY A 8 0.89 8.18 17.82
N LYS A 9 -0.10 8.93 18.30
CA LYS A 9 -1.14 9.52 17.44
C LYS A 9 -0.57 10.50 16.42
N PHE A 10 0.31 11.41 16.85
CA PHE A 10 0.97 12.36 15.94
C PHE A 10 1.79 11.64 14.86
N ALA A 11 2.59 10.64 15.25
CA ALA A 11 3.39 9.84 14.31
C ALA A 11 2.51 9.11 13.28
N GLY A 12 1.38 8.55 13.71
CA GLY A 12 0.40 7.92 12.81
C GLY A 12 -0.31 8.92 11.89
N ASP A 13 -0.79 10.03 12.43
CA ASP A 13 -1.53 11.05 11.67
C ASP A 13 -0.62 11.77 10.65
N THR A 14 0.69 11.85 10.91
CA THR A 14 1.70 12.47 10.02
C THR A 14 2.55 11.43 9.27
N PHE A 15 2.13 10.17 9.27
CA PHE A 15 2.91 9.05 8.76
C PHE A 15 3.47 9.26 7.34
N ALA A 16 2.65 9.75 6.42
CA ALA A 16 3.06 10.00 5.03
C ALA A 16 4.22 11.02 4.92
N LEU A 17 4.27 12.00 5.82
CA LEU A 17 5.37 12.98 5.87
C LEU A 17 6.69 12.32 6.29
N TRP A 18 6.64 11.37 7.22
CA TRP A 18 7.84 10.62 7.63
C TRP A 18 8.39 9.75 6.51
N VAL A 19 7.52 9.12 5.71
CA VAL A 19 7.94 8.36 4.52
C VAL A 19 8.60 9.29 3.49
N LEU A 20 8.00 10.45 3.21
CA LEU A 20 8.56 11.47 2.31
C LEU A 20 9.95 11.92 2.74
N LEU A 21 10.10 12.27 4.02
CA LEU A 21 11.37 12.72 4.59
C LEU A 21 12.43 11.61 4.53
N ALA A 22 12.07 10.38 4.91
CA ALA A 22 12.99 9.25 4.88
C ALA A 22 13.45 8.90 3.46
N ALA A 23 12.53 8.87 2.49
CA ALA A 23 12.87 8.65 1.09
C ALA A 23 13.78 9.77 0.54
N GLY A 24 13.45 11.04 0.82
CA GLY A 24 14.26 12.19 0.40
C GLY A 24 15.67 12.18 1.00
N LEU A 25 15.79 11.88 2.29
CA LEU A 25 17.09 11.74 2.96
C LEU A 25 17.88 10.55 2.40
N ALA A 26 17.25 9.40 2.18
CA ALA A 26 17.88 8.23 1.59
C ALA A 26 18.38 8.49 0.16
N MET A 27 17.69 9.32 -0.62
CA MET A 27 18.19 9.77 -1.92
C MET A 27 19.34 10.76 -1.79
N TRP A 28 19.37 11.65 -0.80
CA TRP A 28 20.43 12.66 -0.67
C TRP A 28 21.74 12.03 -0.17
N ILE A 29 21.66 11.25 0.90
CA ILE A 29 22.81 10.68 1.64
C ILE A 29 22.67 9.16 1.79
N PRO A 30 22.73 8.38 0.69
CA PRO A 30 22.44 6.95 0.67
C PRO A 30 23.39 6.13 1.57
N GLU A 31 24.65 6.55 1.71
CA GLU A 31 25.67 5.89 2.53
C GLU A 31 25.21 5.67 3.98
N ASN A 32 24.38 6.57 4.51
CA ASN A 32 23.87 6.50 5.89
C ASN A 32 22.74 5.47 6.08
N PHE A 33 22.20 4.92 4.98
CA PHE A 33 21.02 4.05 4.99
C PHE A 33 21.27 2.67 4.37
N THR A 34 22.38 2.45 3.68
CA THR A 34 22.69 1.16 3.01
C THR A 34 22.66 -0.03 3.97
N TRP A 35 23.10 0.16 5.22
CA TRP A 35 23.08 -0.86 6.28
C TRP A 35 21.66 -1.36 6.62
N LEU A 36 20.62 -0.56 6.39
CA LEU A 36 19.23 -0.97 6.63
C LEU A 36 18.79 -2.12 5.72
N SER A 37 19.45 -2.32 4.57
CA SER A 37 19.12 -3.38 3.63
C SER A 37 19.18 -4.77 4.28
N ALA A 38 20.16 -4.99 5.17
CA ALA A 38 20.29 -6.23 5.93
C ALA A 38 19.15 -6.46 6.93
N TYR A 39 18.42 -5.40 7.28
CA TYR A 39 17.34 -5.42 8.27
C TYR A 39 15.94 -5.37 7.64
N ILE A 40 15.79 -5.30 6.31
CA ILE A 40 14.48 -5.26 5.64
C ILE A 40 13.60 -6.44 6.10
N THR A 41 14.12 -7.67 6.03
CA THR A 41 13.36 -8.87 6.41
C THR A 41 13.03 -8.92 7.91
N PRO A 42 13.98 -8.71 8.84
CA PRO A 42 13.66 -8.61 10.27
C PRO A 42 12.64 -7.51 10.60
N LEU A 43 12.79 -6.33 10.00
CA LEU A 43 11.88 -5.20 10.20
C LEU A 43 10.46 -5.52 9.71
N LEU A 44 10.35 -6.19 8.56
CA LEU A 44 9.07 -6.70 8.07
C LEU A 44 8.48 -7.76 9.01
N GLY A 45 9.32 -8.64 9.55
CA GLY A 45 8.92 -9.64 10.54
C GLY A 45 8.31 -9.00 11.80
N ILE A 46 8.92 -7.92 12.31
CA ILE A 46 8.38 -7.15 13.45
C ILE A 46 7.01 -6.55 13.12
N VAL A 47 6.83 -6.01 11.91
CA VAL A 47 5.53 -5.44 11.48
C VAL A 47 4.45 -6.52 11.39
N MET A 48 4.77 -7.65 10.75
CA MET A 48 3.84 -8.77 10.61
C MET A 48 3.49 -9.38 11.97
N PHE A 49 4.47 -9.49 12.87
CA PHE A 49 4.24 -9.92 14.25
C PHE A 49 3.34 -8.93 15.01
N GLY A 50 3.61 -7.62 14.90
CA GLY A 50 2.80 -6.57 15.50
C GLY A 50 1.35 -6.61 15.02
N MET A 51 1.13 -6.78 13.71
CA MET A 51 -0.20 -7.00 13.15
C MET A 51 -0.87 -8.25 13.75
N GLY A 52 -0.14 -9.36 13.84
CA GLY A 52 -0.63 -10.60 14.45
C GLY A 52 -1.09 -10.42 15.90
N MET A 53 -0.36 -9.63 16.70
CA MET A 53 -0.75 -9.31 18.08
C MET A 53 -2.01 -8.45 18.20
N THR A 54 -2.42 -7.75 17.13
CA THR A 54 -3.63 -6.93 17.13
C THR A 54 -4.89 -7.70 16.70
N LEU A 55 -4.74 -8.89 16.10
CA LEU A 55 -5.86 -9.72 15.66
C LEU A 55 -6.64 -10.30 16.85
N LYS A 56 -7.96 -10.15 16.80
CA LYS A 56 -8.90 -10.67 17.80
C LYS A 56 -9.78 -11.76 17.18
N LEU A 57 -10.29 -12.66 18.02
CA LEU A 57 -11.25 -13.69 17.58
C LEU A 57 -12.50 -13.11 16.93
N ASN A 58 -12.89 -11.87 17.28
CA ASN A 58 -14.03 -11.20 16.67
C ASN A 58 -13.77 -10.80 15.21
N ASP A 59 -12.52 -10.58 14.80
CA ASP A 59 -12.19 -10.26 13.41
C ASP A 59 -12.47 -11.47 12.50
N PHE A 60 -12.20 -12.68 12.98
CA PHE A 60 -12.55 -13.93 12.28
C PHE A 60 -14.06 -14.17 12.21
N LYS A 61 -14.83 -13.75 13.22
CA LYS A 61 -16.30 -13.81 13.17
C LYS A 61 -16.87 -12.89 12.09
N LEU A 62 -16.22 -11.75 11.81
CA LEU A 62 -16.65 -10.85 10.72
C LEU A 62 -16.55 -11.53 9.35
N VAL A 63 -15.54 -12.38 9.13
CA VAL A 63 -15.40 -13.16 7.89
C VAL A 63 -16.62 -14.07 7.67
N VAL A 64 -17.07 -14.75 8.73
CA VAL A 64 -18.25 -15.62 8.67
C VAL A 64 -19.54 -14.82 8.55
N LYS A 65 -19.62 -13.63 9.16
CA LYS A 65 -20.80 -12.75 9.10
C LYS A 65 -20.98 -12.08 7.75
N TYR A 66 -19.88 -11.71 7.07
CA TYR A 66 -19.89 -10.99 5.79
C TYR A 66 -19.07 -11.73 4.70
N PRO A 67 -19.37 -13.00 4.40
CA PRO A 67 -18.50 -13.87 3.61
C PRO A 67 -18.36 -13.39 2.15
N LYS A 68 -19.43 -12.82 1.58
CA LYS A 68 -19.42 -12.32 0.20
C LYS A 68 -18.39 -11.21 0.01
N GLY A 69 -18.37 -10.23 0.91
CA GLY A 69 -17.41 -9.11 0.84
C GLY A 69 -15.98 -9.58 0.98
N VAL A 70 -15.71 -10.47 1.95
CA VAL A 70 -14.36 -11.02 2.17
C VAL A 70 -13.87 -11.85 0.98
N ILE A 71 -14.69 -12.79 0.49
CA ILE A 71 -14.32 -13.65 -0.64
C ILE A 71 -14.05 -12.82 -1.90
N LEU A 72 -14.92 -11.84 -2.18
CA LEU A 72 -14.73 -10.97 -3.34
C LEU A 72 -13.50 -10.08 -3.18
N GLY A 73 -13.21 -9.60 -1.97
CA GLY A 73 -11.97 -8.89 -1.66
C GLY A 73 -10.73 -9.75 -1.95
N VAL A 74 -10.70 -10.98 -1.45
CA VAL A 74 -9.60 -11.93 -1.68
C VAL A 74 -9.44 -12.27 -3.16
N LEU A 75 -10.52 -12.59 -3.86
CA LEU A 75 -10.48 -12.90 -5.29
C LEU A 75 -10.02 -11.68 -6.10
N ALA A 76 -10.56 -10.50 -5.82
CA ALA A 76 -10.15 -9.28 -6.48
C ALA A 76 -8.66 -9.01 -6.23
N GLN A 77 -8.20 -9.16 -5.00
CA GLN A 77 -6.81 -8.98 -4.62
C GLN A 77 -5.87 -9.89 -5.41
N PHE A 78 -6.11 -11.20 -5.41
CA PHE A 78 -5.18 -12.17 -6.00
C PHE A 78 -5.37 -12.43 -7.49
N ILE A 79 -6.44 -11.92 -8.11
CA ILE A 79 -6.65 -12.01 -9.56
C ILE A 79 -6.33 -10.68 -10.22
N ILE A 80 -6.94 -9.60 -9.76
CA ILE A 80 -6.95 -8.32 -10.48
C ILE A 80 -5.59 -7.66 -10.35
N MET A 81 -5.02 -7.57 -9.16
CA MET A 81 -3.77 -6.85 -8.98
C MET A 81 -2.57 -7.50 -9.68
N PRO A 82 -2.38 -8.83 -9.64
CA PRO A 82 -1.35 -9.48 -10.43
C PRO A 82 -1.54 -9.31 -11.94
N LEU A 83 -2.78 -9.44 -12.43
CA LEU A 83 -3.08 -9.28 -13.86
C LEU A 83 -2.90 -7.83 -14.33
N LEU A 84 -3.28 -6.84 -13.52
CA LEU A 84 -3.02 -5.43 -13.80
C LEU A 84 -1.52 -5.17 -13.83
N ALA A 85 -0.76 -5.71 -12.87
CA ALA A 85 0.68 -5.56 -12.82
C ALA A 85 1.35 -6.11 -14.08
N PHE A 86 0.96 -7.33 -14.47
CA PHE A 86 1.44 -7.98 -15.68
C PHE A 86 1.04 -7.20 -16.95
N GLY A 87 -0.23 -6.79 -17.04
CA GLY A 87 -0.75 -6.03 -18.16
C GLY A 87 -0.03 -4.69 -18.34
N LEU A 88 0.24 -3.97 -17.25
CA LEU A 88 1.02 -2.74 -17.27
C LEU A 88 2.48 -3.01 -17.68
N ALA A 89 3.11 -4.05 -17.14
CA ALA A 89 4.48 -4.40 -17.50
C ALA A 89 4.64 -4.70 -19.00
N VAL A 90 3.68 -5.42 -19.60
CA VAL A 90 3.67 -5.71 -21.04
C VAL A 90 3.33 -4.45 -21.85
N ALA A 91 2.31 -3.68 -21.46
CA ALA A 91 1.86 -2.50 -22.19
C ALA A 91 2.92 -1.40 -22.26
N PHE A 92 3.69 -1.21 -21.18
CA PHE A 92 4.77 -0.23 -21.09
C PHE A 92 6.14 -0.78 -21.46
N GLN A 93 6.22 -2.04 -21.93
CA GLN A 93 7.46 -2.71 -22.36
C GLN A 93 8.58 -2.59 -21.31
N LEU A 94 8.25 -2.92 -20.05
CA LEU A 94 9.21 -2.82 -18.97
C LEU A 94 10.40 -3.78 -19.15
N PRO A 95 11.63 -3.35 -18.79
CA PRO A 95 12.75 -4.27 -18.61
C PRO A 95 12.36 -5.42 -17.67
N PRO A 96 12.83 -6.66 -17.91
CA PRO A 96 12.41 -7.84 -17.14
C PRO A 96 12.51 -7.67 -15.63
N GLU A 97 13.55 -7.00 -15.14
CA GLU A 97 13.81 -6.79 -13.72
C GLU A 97 12.75 -5.87 -13.09
N LEU A 98 12.38 -4.79 -13.80
CA LEU A 98 11.32 -3.88 -13.37
C LEU A 98 9.93 -4.50 -13.50
N ALA A 99 9.70 -5.28 -14.57
CA ALA A 99 8.47 -6.03 -14.77
C ALA A 99 8.20 -6.99 -13.61
N VAL A 100 9.22 -7.77 -13.22
CA VAL A 100 9.15 -8.66 -12.05
C VAL A 100 8.86 -7.86 -10.78
N GLY A 101 9.51 -6.71 -10.58
CA GLY A 101 9.25 -5.85 -9.42
C GLY A 101 7.80 -5.37 -9.33
N VAL A 102 7.23 -4.90 -10.45
CA VAL A 102 5.82 -4.45 -10.51
C VAL A 102 4.86 -5.62 -10.26
N ILE A 103 5.13 -6.79 -10.84
CA ILE A 103 4.32 -8.00 -10.64
C ILE A 103 4.38 -8.48 -9.18
N LEU A 104 5.56 -8.49 -8.57
CA LEU A 104 5.72 -8.86 -7.15
C LEU A 104 4.88 -7.98 -6.24
N VAL A 105 4.87 -6.66 -6.46
CA VAL A 105 4.01 -5.74 -5.70
C VAL A 105 2.53 -6.10 -5.88
N GLY A 106 2.11 -6.39 -7.11
CA GLY A 106 0.74 -6.79 -7.44
C GLY A 106 0.28 -8.08 -6.74
N CYS A 107 1.22 -8.97 -6.42
CA CYS A 107 0.95 -10.26 -5.76
C CYS A 107 0.94 -10.19 -4.23
N CYS A 108 1.36 -9.09 -3.62
CA CYS A 108 1.53 -9.00 -2.16
C CYS A 108 0.25 -8.58 -1.43
N PRO A 109 -0.24 -9.34 -0.41
CA PRO A 109 -1.43 -8.98 0.37
C PRO A 109 -1.19 -7.85 1.38
N VAL A 110 -2.18 -7.02 1.69
CA VAL A 110 -2.08 -5.76 2.47
C VAL A 110 -1.53 -5.94 3.91
N VAL A 111 -0.64 -5.03 4.38
CA VAL A 111 -0.09 -5.01 5.77
C VAL A 111 0.13 -3.57 6.33
N SER A 112 0.27 -3.48 7.66
CA SER A 112 0.32 -2.29 8.56
C SER A 112 1.65 -1.49 8.56
N VAL A 113 1.66 -0.36 9.25
CA VAL A 113 2.38 0.88 8.89
C VAL A 113 3.34 1.39 9.99
N ILE A 114 4.42 0.67 10.34
CA ILE A 114 5.43 1.23 11.28
C ILE A 114 6.86 1.07 10.77
N ALA A 115 7.31 -0.13 10.40
CA ALA A 115 8.68 -0.31 9.89
C ALA A 115 8.84 0.06 8.41
N ILE A 116 7.75 0.43 7.73
CA ILE A 116 7.79 0.70 6.30
C ILE A 116 8.59 1.97 5.96
N VAL A 117 8.71 2.94 6.89
CA VAL A 117 9.60 4.10 6.73
C VAL A 117 11.06 3.65 6.55
N LEU A 118 11.50 2.68 7.37
CA LEU A 118 12.86 2.14 7.32
C LEU A 118 13.08 1.28 6.07
N ILE A 119 12.08 0.47 5.69
CA ILE A 119 12.14 -0.34 4.46
C ILE A 119 12.23 0.57 3.23
N VAL A 120 11.44 1.64 3.17
CA VAL A 120 11.50 2.62 2.08
C VAL A 120 12.87 3.28 2.03
N ALA A 121 13.40 3.75 3.17
CA ALA A 121 14.74 4.34 3.22
C ALA A 121 15.82 3.35 2.73
N ALA A 122 15.76 2.09 3.15
CA ALA A 122 16.70 1.05 2.74
C ALA A 122 16.69 0.86 1.22
N VAL A 123 15.51 0.62 0.64
CA VAL A 123 15.39 0.33 -0.80
C VAL A 123 15.73 1.55 -1.66
N VAL A 124 15.30 2.75 -1.25
CA VAL A 124 15.62 4.00 -1.96
C VAL A 124 17.12 4.26 -1.95
N SER A 125 17.79 4.02 -0.81
CA SER A 125 19.24 4.19 -0.71
C SER A 125 20.02 3.21 -1.59
N GLY A 126 19.60 1.94 -1.65
CA GLY A 126 20.25 0.90 -2.45
C GLY A 126 19.99 1.00 -3.96
N SER A 127 19.03 1.84 -4.37
CA SER A 127 18.60 1.95 -5.78
C SER A 127 18.64 3.39 -6.32
N ARG A 128 19.35 4.30 -5.65
CA ARG A 128 19.36 5.75 -5.94
C ARG A 128 19.60 6.06 -7.42
N ASP A 129 20.72 5.57 -7.98
CA ASP A 129 21.13 5.92 -9.34
C ASP A 129 20.07 5.49 -10.38
N ARG A 130 19.42 4.34 -10.13
CA ARG A 130 18.36 3.80 -10.99
C ARG A 130 17.03 4.53 -10.84
N ILE A 131 16.72 5.02 -9.63
CA ILE A 131 15.56 5.89 -9.37
C ILE A 131 15.72 7.22 -10.11
N ILE A 132 16.94 7.76 -10.21
CA ILE A 132 17.19 9.00 -10.95
C ILE A 132 16.96 8.80 -12.46
N GLU A 133 17.38 7.66 -13.02
CA GLU A 133 17.21 7.35 -14.44
C GLU A 133 15.77 7.00 -14.83
N SER A 134 15.07 6.20 -14.00
CA SER A 134 13.79 5.57 -14.37
C SER A 134 12.63 5.83 -13.40
N GLY A 135 12.89 6.50 -12.27
CA GLY A 135 11.94 6.62 -11.16
C GLY A 135 10.68 7.40 -11.49
N LEU A 136 10.75 8.42 -12.36
CA LEU A 136 9.54 9.16 -12.77
C LEU A 136 8.60 8.28 -13.62
N PHE A 137 9.17 7.45 -14.49
CA PHE A 137 8.40 6.52 -15.31
C PHE A 137 7.79 5.41 -14.46
N ILE A 138 8.58 4.83 -13.54
CA ILE A 138 8.08 3.81 -12.60
C ILE A 138 7.00 4.41 -11.68
N LEU A 139 7.17 5.65 -11.22
CA LEU A 139 6.15 6.36 -10.43
C LEU A 139 4.84 6.48 -11.20
N ALA A 140 4.87 6.83 -12.49
CA ALA A 140 3.65 6.88 -13.31
C ALA A 140 2.96 5.51 -13.37
N ILE A 141 3.72 4.43 -13.56
CA ILE A 141 3.18 3.07 -13.60
C ILE A 141 2.59 2.66 -12.25
N VAL A 142 3.26 2.99 -11.14
CA VAL A 142 2.77 2.73 -9.78
C VAL A 142 1.47 3.49 -9.50
N ILE A 143 1.39 4.77 -9.88
CA ILE A 143 0.19 5.59 -9.74
C ILE A 143 -0.97 4.95 -10.52
N LEU A 144 -0.71 4.53 -11.76
CA LEU A 144 -1.70 3.86 -12.60
C LEU A 144 -2.14 2.52 -12.00
N HIS A 145 -1.20 1.68 -11.58
CA HIS A 145 -1.49 0.37 -10.99
C HIS A 145 -2.35 0.49 -9.74
N ASN A 146 -1.97 1.37 -8.81
CA ASN A 146 -2.71 1.64 -7.59
C ASN A 146 -4.09 2.25 -7.87
N GLY A 147 -4.17 3.25 -8.75
CA GLY A 147 -5.41 3.89 -9.15
C GLY A 147 -6.40 2.92 -9.82
N LEU A 148 -5.91 2.12 -10.77
CA LEU A 148 -6.69 1.06 -11.40
C LEU A 148 -7.13 0.01 -10.38
N GLY A 149 -6.28 -0.34 -9.42
CA GLY A 149 -6.63 -1.18 -8.28
C GLY A 149 -7.84 -0.69 -7.51
N TYR A 150 -7.84 0.59 -7.11
CA TYR A 150 -8.99 1.21 -6.44
C TYR A 150 -10.24 1.17 -7.31
N LEU A 151 -10.13 1.55 -8.58
CA LEU A 151 -11.26 1.64 -9.50
C LEU A 151 -11.88 0.26 -9.76
N VAL A 152 -11.05 -0.73 -10.06
CA VAL A 152 -11.51 -2.09 -10.36
C VAL A 152 -12.05 -2.75 -9.09
N GLY A 153 -11.38 -2.61 -7.93
CA GLY A 153 -11.90 -3.12 -6.66
C GLY A 153 -13.28 -2.55 -6.31
N TYR A 154 -13.48 -1.25 -6.49
CA TYR A 154 -14.80 -0.62 -6.34
C TYR A 154 -15.81 -1.15 -7.38
N GLY A 155 -15.37 -1.31 -8.62
CA GLY A 155 -16.15 -1.86 -9.73
C GLY A 155 -16.64 -3.29 -9.47
N VAL A 156 -15.78 -4.16 -8.93
CA VAL A 156 -16.14 -5.51 -8.50
C VAL A 156 -17.20 -5.47 -7.40
N GLY A 157 -16.98 -4.65 -6.36
CA GLY A 157 -18.00 -4.47 -5.31
C GLY A 157 -19.34 -3.97 -5.87
N ARG A 158 -19.32 -3.14 -6.91
CA ARG A 158 -20.53 -2.70 -7.62
C ARG A 158 -21.17 -3.82 -8.43
N LEU A 159 -20.39 -4.59 -9.18
CA LEU A 159 -20.88 -5.69 -10.02
C LEU A 159 -21.61 -6.75 -9.19
N PHE A 160 -21.09 -7.05 -8.00
CA PHE A 160 -21.69 -8.02 -7.09
C PHE A 160 -22.70 -7.43 -6.09
N ASN A 161 -23.16 -6.19 -6.33
CA ASN A 161 -24.17 -5.51 -5.50
C ASN A 161 -23.84 -5.45 -4.01
N LEU A 162 -22.56 -5.26 -3.65
CA LEU A 162 -22.15 -5.07 -2.27
C LEU A 162 -22.67 -3.74 -1.71
N ASN A 163 -22.76 -3.65 -0.38
CA ASN A 163 -23.14 -2.42 0.31
C ASN A 163 -22.08 -1.32 0.06
N TYR A 164 -22.44 -0.06 0.25
CA TYR A 164 -21.51 1.06 -0.02
C TYR A 164 -20.23 0.98 0.83
N GLU A 165 -20.35 0.49 2.06
CA GLU A 165 -19.20 0.28 2.96
C GLU A 165 -18.28 -0.82 2.45
N ASP A 166 -18.84 -1.98 2.08
CA ASP A 166 -18.10 -3.11 1.52
C ASP A 166 -17.42 -2.76 0.18
N LYS A 167 -18.06 -1.95 -0.68
CA LYS A 167 -17.45 -1.45 -1.92
C LYS A 167 -16.19 -0.63 -1.66
N LYS A 168 -16.23 0.25 -0.67
CA LYS A 168 -15.06 1.06 -0.26
C LYS A 168 -13.98 0.17 0.34
N ALA A 169 -14.37 -0.81 1.16
CA ALA A 169 -13.43 -1.77 1.75
C ALA A 169 -12.70 -2.57 0.66
N VAL A 170 -13.43 -3.21 -0.26
CA VAL A 170 -12.84 -3.97 -1.38
C VAL A 170 -11.96 -3.07 -2.26
N SER A 171 -12.36 -1.83 -2.52
CA SER A 171 -11.52 -0.88 -3.28
C SER A 171 -10.18 -0.64 -2.59
N ILE A 172 -10.17 -0.37 -1.28
CA ILE A 172 -8.94 -0.11 -0.51
C ILE A 172 -8.09 -1.36 -0.36
N GLU A 173 -8.70 -2.50 -0.04
CA GLU A 173 -8.02 -3.79 0.10
C GLU A 173 -7.34 -4.20 -1.21
N VAL A 174 -7.99 -3.97 -2.35
CA VAL A 174 -7.39 -4.25 -3.65
C VAL A 174 -6.29 -3.25 -3.95
N GLY A 175 -6.59 -1.95 -3.85
CA GLY A 175 -5.68 -0.87 -4.25
C GLY A 175 -4.40 -0.76 -3.42
N MET A 176 -4.48 -1.02 -2.11
CA MET A 176 -3.34 -0.92 -1.21
C MET A 176 -2.61 -2.26 -1.13
N GLN A 177 -1.31 -2.27 -1.39
CA GLN A 177 -0.50 -3.49 -1.35
C GLN A 177 0.44 -3.51 -0.15
N ASN A 178 0.89 -4.71 0.26
CA ASN A 178 2.07 -4.81 1.12
C ASN A 178 3.33 -4.73 0.27
N SER A 179 3.66 -3.51 -0.10
CA SER A 179 4.88 -3.19 -0.80
C SER A 179 6.14 -3.44 0.02
N GLY A 180 6.06 -3.52 1.36
CA GLY A 180 7.18 -3.95 2.21
C GLY A 180 7.57 -5.42 1.98
N LEU A 181 6.58 -6.30 1.83
CA LEU A 181 6.81 -7.70 1.43
C LEU A 181 7.35 -7.79 0.01
N GLY A 182 6.81 -7.00 -0.93
CA GLY A 182 7.32 -6.93 -2.29
C GLY A 182 8.80 -6.55 -2.34
N ALA A 183 9.20 -5.53 -1.55
CA ALA A 183 10.59 -5.10 -1.43
C ALA A 183 11.49 -6.16 -0.79
N SER A 184 10.99 -6.85 0.24
CA SER A 184 11.71 -7.92 0.91
C SER A 184 11.97 -9.11 -0.02
N LEU A 185 10.94 -9.57 -0.74
CA LEU A 185 11.05 -10.66 -1.71
C LEU A 185 11.96 -10.29 -2.89
N ALA A 186 11.84 -9.05 -3.39
CA ALA A 186 12.71 -8.54 -4.43
C ALA A 186 14.18 -8.53 -4.00
N THR A 187 14.49 -7.97 -2.83
CA THR A 187 15.85 -7.91 -2.29
C THR A 187 16.42 -9.30 -1.96
N ALA A 188 15.57 -10.24 -1.53
CA ALA A 188 16.02 -11.58 -1.13
C ALA A 188 16.25 -12.53 -2.32
N HIS A 189 15.55 -12.34 -3.44
CA HIS A 189 15.51 -13.32 -4.53
C HIS A 189 15.84 -12.77 -5.91
N PHE A 190 15.94 -11.46 -6.07
CA PHE A 190 16.16 -10.80 -7.35
C PHE A 190 17.19 -9.67 -7.25
N GLU A 191 17.49 -9.05 -8.38
CA GLU A 191 18.39 -7.90 -8.47
C GLU A 191 17.84 -6.69 -7.67
N PRO A 192 18.71 -5.84 -7.09
CA PRO A 192 18.30 -4.69 -6.27
C PRO A 192 17.26 -3.78 -6.94
N ILE A 193 17.36 -3.59 -8.26
CA ILE A 193 16.43 -2.76 -9.04
C ILE A 193 14.98 -3.28 -9.00
N THR A 194 14.78 -4.58 -8.79
CA THR A 194 13.48 -5.23 -8.67
C THR A 194 12.69 -4.71 -7.45
N ALA A 195 13.38 -4.18 -6.44
CA ALA A 195 12.74 -3.61 -5.24
C ALA A 195 12.22 -2.18 -5.47
N VAL A 196 12.67 -1.47 -6.52
CA VAL A 196 12.32 -0.07 -6.77
C VAL A 196 10.81 0.14 -6.92
N PRO A 197 10.06 -0.65 -7.72
CA PRO A 197 8.61 -0.51 -7.79
C PRO A 197 7.94 -0.63 -6.42
N SER A 198 8.44 -1.52 -5.55
CA SER A 198 7.92 -1.70 -4.19
C SER A 198 8.17 -0.48 -3.29
N ALA A 199 9.36 0.14 -3.36
CA ALA A 199 9.62 1.36 -2.60
C ALA A 199 8.75 2.53 -3.06
N ILE A 200 8.64 2.73 -4.37
CA ILE A 200 7.80 3.78 -4.95
C ILE A 200 6.32 3.53 -4.66
N PHE A 201 5.87 2.27 -4.68
CA PHE A 201 4.51 1.91 -4.28
C PHE A 201 4.26 2.21 -2.82
N SER A 202 5.19 1.83 -1.92
CA SER A 202 5.13 2.15 -0.48
C SER A 202 5.01 3.64 -0.23
N PHE A 203 5.72 4.44 -1.01
CA PHE A 203 5.59 5.88 -0.98
C PHE A 203 4.19 6.34 -1.42
N TRP A 204 3.72 5.90 -2.59
CA TRP A 204 2.50 6.39 -3.20
C TRP A 204 1.21 5.95 -2.48
N HIS A 205 1.04 4.67 -2.16
CA HIS A 205 -0.22 4.17 -1.59
C HIS A 205 -0.50 4.68 -0.16
N ASN A 206 0.55 5.08 0.56
CA ASN A 206 0.44 5.75 1.87
C ASN A 206 0.03 7.22 1.75
N ILE A 207 0.02 7.79 0.54
CA ILE A 207 -0.55 9.10 0.22
C ILE A 207 -1.95 8.93 -0.38
N SER A 208 -2.08 8.11 -1.43
CA SER A 208 -3.34 7.95 -2.16
C SER A 208 -4.44 7.31 -1.31
N GLY A 209 -4.11 6.33 -0.47
CA GLY A 209 -5.07 5.66 0.43
C GLY A 209 -5.74 6.62 1.41
N PRO A 210 -4.98 7.38 2.23
CA PRO A 210 -5.54 8.39 3.13
C PRO A 210 -6.31 9.49 2.41
N ILE A 211 -5.87 9.93 1.22
CA ILE A 211 -6.62 10.91 0.41
C ILE A 211 -7.98 10.36 0.02
N LEU A 212 -8.03 9.12 -0.49
CA LEU A 212 -9.27 8.47 -0.90
C LEU A 212 -10.21 8.22 0.29
N SER A 213 -9.65 7.78 1.43
CA SER A 213 -10.39 7.60 2.68
C SER A 213 -10.98 8.92 3.20
N THR A 214 -10.18 9.99 3.19
CA THR A 214 -10.62 11.35 3.57
C THR A 214 -11.74 11.86 2.67
N TYR A 215 -11.64 11.65 1.35
CA TYR A 215 -12.68 12.00 0.39
C TYR A 215 -14.01 11.29 0.73
N TRP A 216 -13.98 9.98 0.97
CA TRP A 216 -15.19 9.24 1.31
C TRP A 216 -15.76 9.59 2.69
N SER A 217 -14.90 9.90 3.66
CA SER A 217 -15.31 10.37 4.99
C SER A 217 -16.04 11.71 4.88
N ALA A 218 -15.46 12.69 4.19
CA ALA A 218 -16.08 14.00 3.96
C ALA A 218 -17.41 13.89 3.20
N LYS A 219 -17.50 12.99 2.21
CA LYS A 219 -18.74 12.74 1.47
C LYS A 219 -19.83 12.13 2.36
N ALA A 220 -19.47 11.21 3.26
CA ALA A 220 -20.41 10.61 4.20
C ALA A 220 -20.97 11.64 5.21
N SER A 221 -20.11 12.50 5.76
CA SER A 221 -20.53 13.58 6.67
C SER A 221 -21.51 14.56 6.01
N ARG A 222 -21.27 14.93 4.74
CA ARG A 222 -22.19 15.80 3.98
C ARG A 222 -23.55 15.15 3.73
N MET A 223 -23.60 13.84 3.45
CA MET A 223 -24.86 13.12 3.24
C MET A 223 -25.66 12.93 4.53
N GLY A 224 -25.01 12.83 5.69
CA GLY A 224 -25.69 12.82 6.99
C GLY A 224 -26.30 14.18 7.33
N SER A 225 -25.52 15.25 7.19
CA SER A 225 -25.96 16.63 7.49
C SER A 225 -27.13 17.10 6.61
N ASN A 226 -27.26 16.60 5.38
CA ASN A 226 -28.39 16.96 4.51
C ASN A 226 -29.69 16.23 4.90
N LYS A 227 -29.60 15.01 5.44
CA LYS A 227 -30.79 14.30 5.95
C LYS A 227 -31.36 14.96 7.20
N ASP A 228 -30.47 15.41 8.10
CA ASP A 228 -30.89 16.10 9.32
C ASP A 228 -31.52 17.48 9.04
N GLN A 229 -31.32 18.06 7.85
CA GLN A 229 -31.94 19.33 7.42
C GLN A 229 -33.27 19.17 6.68
N ASP A 230 -33.53 18.00 6.10
CA ASP A 230 -34.79 17.71 5.39
C ASP A 230 -35.88 17.17 6.34
N ASP A 231 -35.51 16.79 7.56
CA ASP A 231 -36.40 16.27 8.62
C ASP A 231 -36.84 17.34 9.66
N ASP A 232 -36.40 18.61 9.49
CA ASP A 232 -36.77 19.80 10.29
C ASP A 232 -37.71 20.76 9.51
#